data_AF-H9B3L5-F1
#
_entry.id   AF-H9B3L5-F1
#
_cell.length_a   1.000
_cell.length_b   1.000
_cell.length_c   1.000
_cell.angle_alpha   90.00
_cell.angle_beta   90.00
_cell.angle_gamma   90.00
#
_symmetry.space_group_name_H-M   'P 1'
#
loop_
_entity.id
_entity.type
_entity.pdbx_description
1 polymer ?
#
loop_
_entity_poly.entity_id
_entity_poly.type
_entity_poly.pdbx_seq_one_letter_code
_entity_poly.pdbx_strand_id
1 'polypeptide(L)'
;KTTTMKYIHNQLLEEKGKFDIVYWVTISKEFDITKLQSDIAKALNLNRWDDQEVTRRASQLYAALSRQKRYVLILDDVWEPFALEKVGIPEPTRSNGCKLVLTTRLLEVCTRMECTPVKVDLLTEEEALTLFLTKAVGHDTVLDPDVEEIAAKIAKQCACLPLAIVTLAGSCRVLKGIREWRNELKELISSTKDASDDVSKVLEQLKFSYSRLGNKVLQDCFLYCSLYPEDHKIPVDELIEYWIAEELITDMDSVEAQMDKGHAILG
;
A
#
# COMPACT_ATOMS: atom_id res chain seq x y z
N LYS A 1 4.09 1.95 -6.37
CA LYS A 1 5.08 3.00 -6.02
C LYS A 1 5.68 2.73 -4.65
N THR A 2 4.88 2.69 -3.59
CA THR A 2 5.32 2.31 -2.23
C THR A 2 6.14 1.01 -2.19
N THR A 3 5.71 -0.07 -2.86
CA THR A 3 6.48 -1.33 -2.89
C THR A 3 7.89 -1.18 -3.46
N THR A 4 8.04 -0.49 -4.60
CA THR A 4 9.34 -0.17 -5.21
C THR A 4 10.19 0.68 -4.28
N MET A 5 9.57 1.67 -3.62
CA MET A 5 10.28 2.56 -2.71
C MET A 5 10.72 1.82 -1.43
N LYS A 6 9.93 0.88 -0.91
CA LYS A 6 10.31 -0.02 0.20
C LYS A 6 11.50 -0.89 -0.18
N TYR A 7 11.53 -1.43 -1.39
CA TYR A 7 12.67 -2.19 -1.89
C TYR A 7 13.95 -1.34 -1.91
N ILE A 8 13.88 -0.13 -2.49
CA ILE A 8 15.00 0.81 -2.51
C ILE A 8 15.41 1.21 -1.08
N HIS A 9 14.45 1.50 -0.20
CA HIS A 9 14.71 1.80 1.20
C HIS A 9 15.55 0.69 1.86
N ASN A 10 15.15 -0.57 1.68
CA ASN A 10 15.88 -1.72 2.24
C ASN A 10 17.29 -1.84 1.65
N GLN A 11 17.45 -1.64 0.33
CA GLN A 11 18.77 -1.61 -0.29
C GLN A 11 19.66 -0.47 0.26
N LEU A 12 19.08 0.71 0.51
CA LEU A 12 19.81 1.84 1.08
C LEU A 12 20.26 1.57 2.53
N LEU A 13 19.48 0.78 3.29
CA LEU A 13 19.88 0.37 4.64
C LEU A 13 21.03 -0.66 4.62
N GLU A 14 21.10 -1.51 3.61
CA GLU A 14 22.17 -2.49 3.43
C GLU A 14 23.46 -1.87 2.85
N GLU A 15 23.32 -0.83 2.03
CA GLU A 15 24.44 -0.20 1.32
C GLU A 15 25.29 0.67 2.25
N LYS A 16 26.40 0.09 2.73
CA LYS A 16 27.35 0.79 3.59
C LYS A 16 28.10 1.88 2.83
N GLY A 17 28.26 3.05 3.47
CA GLY A 17 29.18 4.09 3.04
C GLY A 17 28.62 5.12 2.06
N LYS A 18 27.36 5.00 1.60
CA LYS A 18 26.69 6.07 0.83
C LYS A 18 25.87 7.02 1.70
N PHE A 19 24.93 6.47 2.47
CA PHE A 19 24.10 7.21 3.41
C PHE A 19 24.28 6.65 4.81
N ASP A 20 24.19 7.53 5.81
CA ASP A 20 24.34 7.17 7.22
C ASP A 20 22.97 6.78 7.82
N ILE A 21 21.87 7.33 7.27
CA ILE A 21 20.50 7.07 7.75
C ILE A 21 19.47 7.29 6.65
N VAL A 22 18.35 6.56 6.74
CA VAL A 22 17.19 6.68 5.84
C VAL A 22 15.95 6.89 6.70
N TYR A 23 15.23 7.96 6.46
CA TYR A 23 13.96 8.27 7.11
C TYR A 23 12.81 7.98 6.16
N TRP A 24 11.75 7.38 6.66
CA TRP A 24 10.51 7.12 5.92
C TRP A 24 9.33 7.76 6.62
N VAL A 25 8.58 8.58 5.89
CA VAL A 25 7.35 9.22 6.37
C VAL A 25 6.27 9.05 5.31
N THR A 26 5.12 8.52 5.69
CA THR A 26 3.93 8.45 4.81
C THR A 26 3.07 9.68 5.04
N ILE A 27 2.66 10.35 3.96
CA ILE A 27 1.83 11.55 3.99
C ILE A 27 0.38 11.14 3.77
N SER A 28 -0.50 11.55 4.69
CA SER A 28 -1.94 11.35 4.57
C SER A 28 -2.53 12.27 3.50
N LYS A 29 -3.63 11.84 2.86
CA LYS A 29 -4.32 12.65 1.85
C LYS A 29 -4.88 13.95 2.40
N GLU A 30 -5.35 13.94 3.64
CA GLU A 30 -5.68 15.16 4.40
C GLU A 30 -4.36 15.83 4.82
N PHE A 31 -3.81 16.66 3.93
CA PHE A 31 -2.52 17.27 4.13
C PHE A 31 -2.56 18.29 5.28
N ASP A 32 -1.75 18.04 6.31
CA ASP A 32 -1.53 18.95 7.43
C ASP A 32 -0.02 19.07 7.69
N ILE A 33 0.51 20.29 7.57
CA ILE A 33 1.92 20.58 7.84
C ILE A 33 2.32 20.19 9.26
N THR A 34 1.47 20.44 10.25
CA THR A 34 1.74 20.14 11.66
C THR A 34 1.87 18.63 11.86
N LYS A 35 1.00 17.84 11.21
CA LYS A 35 1.06 16.38 11.20
C LYS A 35 2.33 15.88 10.52
N LEU A 36 2.65 16.38 9.33
CA LEU A 36 3.89 16.04 8.62
C LEU A 36 5.14 16.34 9.47
N GLN A 37 5.18 17.51 10.09
CA GLN A 37 6.26 17.88 10.99
C GLN A 37 6.36 16.90 12.17
N SER A 38 5.23 16.51 12.77
CA SER A 38 5.18 15.50 13.83
C SER A 38 5.73 14.15 13.37
N ASP A 39 5.37 13.71 12.18
CA ASP A 39 5.76 12.39 11.69
C ASP A 39 7.24 12.35 11.30
N ILE A 40 7.79 13.45 10.76
CA ILE A 40 9.24 13.61 10.58
C ILE A 40 9.97 13.63 11.93
N ALA A 41 9.45 14.35 12.93
CA ALA A 41 10.04 14.40 14.27
C ALA A 41 10.08 13.03 14.95
N LYS A 42 9.01 12.23 14.80
CA LYS A 42 8.97 10.84 15.26
C LYS A 42 10.03 9.99 14.54
N ALA A 43 10.16 10.11 13.22
CA ALA A 43 11.18 9.39 12.46
C ALA A 43 12.62 9.76 12.90
N LEU A 44 12.82 11.01 13.33
CA LEU A 44 14.08 11.52 13.87
C LEU A 44 14.31 11.17 15.36
N ASN A 45 13.34 10.55 16.04
CA ASN A 45 13.34 10.31 17.49
C ASN A 45 13.60 11.59 18.31
N LEU A 46 12.90 12.69 17.98
CA LEU A 46 13.02 13.94 18.73
C LEU A 46 12.22 13.90 20.05
N ASN A 47 12.93 13.71 21.16
CA ASN A 47 12.35 13.57 22.51
C ASN A 47 11.67 14.84 23.07
N ARG A 48 11.87 16.01 22.46
CA ARG A 48 11.32 17.31 22.93
C ARG A 48 10.53 17.98 21.81
N TRP A 49 9.41 17.36 21.46
CA TRP A 49 8.52 17.76 20.37
C TRP A 49 7.12 18.07 20.93
N ASP A 50 6.94 19.28 21.47
CA ASP A 50 5.67 19.72 22.08
C ASP A 50 5.41 21.22 21.86
N ASP A 51 5.90 21.75 20.73
CA ASP A 51 5.56 23.12 20.34
C ASP A 51 4.31 23.10 19.45
N GLN A 52 3.38 24.01 19.71
CA GLN A 52 2.17 24.18 18.89
C GLN A 52 2.42 25.11 17.68
N GLU A 53 3.51 25.89 17.69
CA GLU A 53 3.80 26.86 16.63
C GLU A 53 4.55 26.20 15.45
N VAL A 54 3.91 26.18 14.28
CA VAL A 54 4.45 25.60 13.02
C VAL A 54 5.86 26.12 12.69
N THR A 55 6.13 27.42 12.88
CA THR A 55 7.43 28.04 12.57
C THR A 55 8.55 27.52 13.48
N ARG A 56 8.26 27.33 14.77
CA ARG A 56 9.24 26.81 15.74
C ARG A 56 9.52 25.34 15.49
N ARG A 57 8.48 24.57 15.20
CA ARG A 57 8.58 23.16 14.78
C ARG A 57 9.46 23.02 13.53
N ALA A 58 9.25 23.87 12.52
CA ALA A 58 10.08 23.90 11.31
C ALA A 58 11.54 24.20 11.64
N SER A 59 11.81 25.19 12.50
CA SER A 59 13.17 25.53 12.94
C SER A 59 13.86 24.39 13.69
N GLN A 60 13.12 23.66 14.53
CA GLN A 60 13.62 22.49 15.24
C GLN A 60 13.95 21.33 14.29
N LEU A 61 13.06 21.04 13.33
CA LEU A 61 13.30 20.03 12.30
C LEU A 61 14.49 20.38 11.43
N TYR A 62 14.58 21.64 10.99
CA TYR A 62 15.70 22.12 10.18
C TYR A 62 17.03 21.95 10.92
N ALA A 63 17.08 22.33 12.20
CA ALA A 63 18.28 22.16 13.02
C ALA A 63 18.62 20.67 13.24
N ALA A 64 17.63 19.80 13.41
CA ALA A 64 17.84 18.36 13.59
C ALA A 64 18.34 17.68 12.31
N LEU A 65 17.71 17.99 11.17
CA LEU A 65 18.06 17.44 9.86
C LEU A 65 19.42 17.97 9.37
N SER A 66 19.72 19.25 9.62
CA SER A 66 21.01 19.85 9.24
C SER A 66 22.20 19.31 10.04
N ARG A 67 21.97 18.63 11.17
CA ARG A 67 23.03 17.91 11.93
C ARG A 67 23.34 16.55 11.34
N GLN A 68 22.43 15.98 10.55
CA GLN A 68 22.65 14.72 9.87
C GLN A 68 23.63 14.92 8.72
N LYS A 69 24.60 14.02 8.58
CA LYS A 69 25.64 14.15 7.54
C LYS A 69 25.12 13.74 6.17
N ARG A 70 24.80 12.46 5.96
CA ARG A 70 24.28 11.95 4.69
C ARG A 70 23.03 11.15 4.96
N TYR A 71 21.89 11.68 4.56
CA TYR A 71 20.62 11.01 4.79
C TYR A 71 19.72 11.05 3.57
N VAL A 72 18.80 10.10 3.52
CA VAL A 72 17.67 10.12 2.59
C VAL A 72 16.39 10.31 3.40
N LEU A 73 15.57 11.29 3.03
CA LEU A 73 14.20 11.44 3.54
C LEU A 73 13.24 10.99 2.44
N ILE A 74 12.49 9.93 2.70
CA ILE A 74 11.45 9.40 1.82
C ILE A 74 10.09 9.90 2.33
N LEU A 75 9.36 10.61 1.47
CA LEU A 75 7.99 11.05 1.70
C LEU A 75 7.05 10.25 0.79
N ASP A 76 6.38 9.24 1.34
CA ASP A 76 5.50 8.35 0.59
C ASP A 76 4.07 8.92 0.49
N ASP A 77 3.43 8.73 -0.68
CA ASP A 77 2.06 9.13 -1.01
C ASP A 77 1.74 10.63 -0.85
N VAL A 78 2.55 11.49 -1.45
CA VAL A 78 2.35 12.95 -1.42
C VAL A 78 1.21 13.38 -2.35
N TRP A 79 0.21 14.06 -1.81
CA TRP A 79 -0.98 14.53 -2.54
C TRP A 79 -0.94 16.01 -2.94
N GLU A 80 -0.29 16.85 -2.12
CA GLU A 80 -0.21 18.29 -2.37
C GLU A 80 1.25 18.76 -2.29
N PRO A 81 1.65 19.73 -3.14
CA PRO A 81 2.98 20.32 -3.05
C PRO A 81 3.05 21.33 -1.89
N PHE A 82 4.20 21.38 -1.23
CA PHE A 82 4.44 22.26 -0.09
C PHE A 82 5.87 22.81 -0.12
N ALA A 83 6.08 23.95 0.52
CA ALA A 83 7.41 24.52 0.68
C ALA A 83 8.21 23.74 1.73
N LEU A 84 9.39 23.22 1.36
CA LEU A 84 10.27 22.48 2.26
C LEU A 84 10.62 23.30 3.51
N GLU A 85 10.86 24.61 3.34
CA GLU A 85 11.12 25.56 4.43
C GLU A 85 10.01 25.58 5.47
N LYS A 86 8.72 25.58 5.05
CA LYS A 86 7.58 25.59 5.98
C LYS A 86 7.52 24.34 6.85
N VAL A 87 8.00 23.22 6.34
CA VAL A 87 8.11 21.97 7.09
C VAL A 87 9.39 21.96 7.95
N GLY A 88 10.42 22.69 7.53
CA GLY A 88 11.75 22.62 8.15
C GLY A 88 12.66 21.58 7.50
N ILE A 89 12.39 21.18 6.26
CA ILE A 89 13.24 20.26 5.49
C ILE A 89 14.31 21.10 4.77
N PRO A 90 15.61 20.85 4.98
CA PRO A 90 16.66 21.50 4.22
C PRO A 90 16.60 21.12 2.75
N GLU A 91 16.82 22.07 1.85
CA GLU A 91 16.95 21.78 0.42
C GLU A 91 18.10 20.79 0.15
N PRO A 92 17.86 19.70 -0.59
CA PRO A 92 18.91 18.74 -0.92
C PRO A 92 20.01 19.37 -1.79
N THR A 93 21.25 19.37 -1.30
CA THR A 93 22.42 19.86 -2.06
C THR A 93 23.53 18.82 -2.07
N ARG A 94 24.49 18.94 -2.99
CA ARG A 94 25.66 18.05 -3.00
C ARG A 94 26.51 18.19 -1.73
N SER A 95 26.55 19.38 -1.13
CA SER A 95 27.39 19.69 0.03
C SER A 95 26.79 19.22 1.35
N ASN A 96 25.47 19.26 1.51
CA ASN A 96 24.81 18.79 2.74
C ASN A 96 24.51 17.29 2.77
N GLY A 97 24.79 16.55 1.68
CA GLY A 97 24.62 15.09 1.63
C GLY A 97 23.18 14.59 1.77
N CYS A 98 22.19 15.48 1.79
CA CYS A 98 20.77 15.15 1.90
C CYS A 98 20.21 14.73 0.53
N LYS A 99 19.29 13.76 0.56
CA LYS A 99 18.40 13.44 -0.56
C LYS A 99 16.95 13.44 -0.09
N LEU A 100 16.08 14.05 -0.88
CA LEU A 100 14.64 13.94 -0.75
C LEU A 100 14.13 13.04 -1.86
N VAL A 101 13.31 12.06 -1.52
CA VAL A 101 12.58 11.25 -2.48
C VAL A 101 11.12 11.31 -2.09
N LEU A 102 10.24 11.51 -3.06
CA LEU A 102 8.80 11.45 -2.84
C LEU A 102 8.16 10.43 -3.76
N THR A 103 7.09 9.80 -3.30
CA THR A 103 6.18 9.08 -4.18
C THR A 103 4.87 9.85 -4.27
N THR A 104 4.29 9.93 -5.47
CA THR A 104 3.02 10.62 -5.69
C THR A 104 2.30 10.01 -6.87
N ARG A 105 0.98 10.11 -6.89
CA ARG A 105 0.14 9.77 -8.06
C ARG A 105 0.04 10.91 -9.06
N LEU A 106 0.39 12.13 -8.65
CA LEU A 106 0.18 13.36 -9.41
C LEU A 106 1.51 13.90 -9.94
N LEU A 107 1.67 13.93 -11.26
CA LEU A 107 2.88 14.49 -11.88
C LEU A 107 3.08 15.97 -11.49
N GLU A 108 1.99 16.72 -11.35
CA GLU A 108 2.02 18.13 -10.93
C GLU A 108 2.72 18.33 -9.58
N VAL A 109 2.51 17.43 -8.61
CA VAL A 109 3.19 17.48 -7.31
C VAL A 109 4.70 17.37 -7.51
N CYS A 110 5.15 16.41 -8.34
CA CYS A 110 6.58 16.24 -8.64
C CYS A 110 7.18 17.50 -9.29
N THR A 111 6.47 18.11 -10.25
CA THR A 111 6.89 19.35 -10.91
C THR A 111 6.97 20.54 -9.95
N ARG A 112 5.95 20.74 -9.10
CA ARG A 112 5.87 21.86 -8.16
C ARG A 112 6.80 21.71 -6.95
N MET A 113 7.18 20.48 -6.62
CA MET A 113 8.23 20.16 -5.64
C MET A 113 9.63 20.18 -6.26
N GLU A 114 9.76 20.57 -7.54
CA GLU A 114 11.03 20.67 -8.28
C GLU A 114 11.84 19.37 -8.28
N CYS A 115 11.15 18.23 -8.19
CA CYS A 115 11.76 16.91 -8.20
C CYS A 115 11.94 16.40 -9.63
N THR A 116 12.96 15.57 -9.86
CA THR A 116 13.09 14.85 -11.12
C THR A 116 12.10 13.68 -11.15
N PRO A 117 11.15 13.65 -12.10
CA PRO A 117 10.14 12.61 -12.16
C PRO A 117 10.74 11.28 -12.62
N VAL A 118 10.42 10.21 -11.89
CA VAL A 118 10.66 8.83 -12.30
C VAL A 118 9.31 8.15 -12.42
N LYS A 119 8.90 7.84 -13.65
CA LYS A 119 7.64 7.15 -13.89
C LYS A 119 7.80 5.67 -13.51
N VAL A 120 6.85 5.17 -12.72
CA VAL A 120 6.71 3.72 -12.50
C VAL A 120 5.75 3.21 -13.55
N ASP A 121 6.28 2.45 -14.50
CA ASP A 121 5.49 1.87 -15.59
C ASP A 121 4.68 0.65 -15.13
N LEU A 122 3.76 0.23 -15.98
CA LEU A 122 3.03 -1.01 -15.82
C LEU A 122 3.98 -2.20 -15.95
N LEU A 123 3.56 -3.36 -15.43
CA LEU A 123 4.27 -4.61 -15.71
C LEU A 123 4.18 -4.95 -17.20
N THR A 124 5.15 -5.70 -17.70
CA THR A 124 4.99 -6.35 -19.00
C THR A 124 3.91 -7.44 -18.92
N GLU A 125 3.35 -7.88 -20.05
CA GLU A 125 2.38 -8.98 -20.04
C GLU A 125 2.98 -10.27 -19.44
N GLU A 126 4.27 -10.52 -19.69
CA GLU A 126 5.01 -11.66 -19.16
C GLU A 126 5.20 -11.56 -17.63
N GLU A 127 5.60 -10.40 -17.12
CA GLU A 127 5.73 -10.14 -15.69
C GLU A 127 4.37 -10.22 -14.99
N ALA A 128 3.32 -9.70 -15.61
CA ALA A 128 1.96 -9.73 -15.08
C ALA A 128 1.43 -11.16 -14.98
N LEU A 129 1.62 -11.98 -16.01
CA LEU A 129 1.27 -13.40 -16.00
C LEU A 129 2.06 -14.16 -14.93
N THR A 130 3.37 -13.93 -14.87
CA THR A 130 4.25 -14.56 -13.87
C THR A 130 3.80 -14.23 -12.45
N LEU A 131 3.48 -12.96 -12.17
CA LEU A 131 2.97 -12.52 -10.88
C LEU A 131 1.61 -13.15 -10.58
N PHE A 132 0.69 -13.20 -11.56
CA PHE A 132 -0.63 -13.80 -11.40
C PHE A 132 -0.52 -15.28 -11.01
N LEU A 133 0.22 -16.08 -11.79
CA LEU A 133 0.39 -17.51 -11.55
C LEU A 133 1.05 -17.78 -10.20
N THR A 134 2.12 -17.03 -9.89
CA THR A 134 2.79 -17.09 -8.59
C THR A 134 1.82 -16.87 -7.43
N LYS A 135 0.90 -15.91 -7.57
CA LYS A 135 -0.05 -15.57 -6.51
C LYS A 135 -1.27 -16.48 -6.47
N ALA A 136 -1.72 -17.02 -7.60
CA ALA A 136 -2.92 -17.85 -7.68
C ALA A 136 -2.65 -19.32 -7.31
N VAL A 137 -1.49 -19.87 -7.67
CA VAL A 137 -1.21 -21.31 -7.58
C VAL A 137 0.01 -21.66 -6.73
N GLY A 138 0.87 -20.67 -6.42
CA GLY A 138 2.14 -20.87 -5.74
C GLY A 138 3.28 -21.25 -6.69
N HIS A 139 4.51 -21.30 -6.16
CA HIS A 139 5.73 -21.51 -6.96
C HIS A 139 5.92 -22.94 -7.49
N ASP A 140 5.31 -23.94 -6.83
CA ASP A 140 5.62 -25.36 -7.05
C ASP A 140 4.48 -26.15 -7.71
N THR A 141 3.42 -25.47 -8.17
CA THR A 141 2.24 -26.11 -8.73
C THR A 141 2.22 -25.97 -10.24
N VAL A 142 2.33 -27.09 -10.95
CA VAL A 142 2.14 -27.14 -12.41
C VAL A 142 0.64 -27.15 -12.70
N LEU A 143 0.16 -26.13 -13.40
CA LEU A 143 -1.21 -26.10 -13.90
C LEU A 143 -1.36 -26.99 -15.13
N ASP A 144 -2.58 -27.50 -15.32
CA ASP A 144 -2.98 -28.05 -16.61
C ASP A 144 -2.91 -26.95 -17.70
N PRO A 145 -2.39 -27.23 -18.91
CA PRO A 145 -2.22 -26.22 -19.96
C PRO A 145 -3.52 -25.46 -20.31
N ASP A 146 -4.67 -26.13 -20.25
CA ASP A 146 -5.96 -25.47 -20.53
C ASP A 146 -6.33 -24.49 -19.41
N VAL A 147 -5.95 -24.77 -18.16
CA VAL A 147 -6.15 -23.87 -17.01
C VAL A 147 -5.19 -22.69 -17.08
N GLU A 148 -3.95 -22.92 -17.51
CA GLU A 148 -2.95 -21.87 -17.72
C GLU A 148 -3.42 -20.85 -18.77
N GLU A 149 -4.02 -21.32 -19.88
CA GLU A 149 -4.59 -20.44 -20.90
C GLU A 149 -5.71 -19.54 -20.33
N ILE A 150 -6.56 -20.09 -19.46
CA ILE A 150 -7.63 -19.33 -18.80
C ILE A 150 -7.06 -18.35 -17.78
N ALA A 151 -6.08 -18.77 -16.98
CA ALA A 151 -5.38 -17.91 -16.04
C ALA A 151 -4.72 -16.72 -16.75
N ALA A 152 -4.11 -16.93 -17.92
CA ALA A 152 -3.56 -15.86 -18.74
C ALA A 152 -4.63 -14.87 -19.23
N LYS A 153 -5.81 -15.36 -19.62
CA LYS A 153 -6.95 -14.50 -20.00
C LYS A 153 -7.47 -13.65 -18.83
N ILE A 154 -7.47 -14.20 -17.61
CA ILE A 154 -7.82 -13.47 -16.38
C ILE A 154 -6.74 -12.42 -16.07
N ALA A 155 -5.47 -12.80 -16.09
CA ALA A 155 -4.34 -11.88 -15.86
C ALA A 155 -4.39 -10.69 -16.83
N LYS A 156 -4.75 -10.93 -18.09
CA LYS A 156 -4.92 -9.89 -19.10
C LYS A 156 -6.01 -8.86 -18.75
N GLN A 157 -7.06 -9.25 -18.01
CA GLN A 157 -8.07 -8.29 -17.55
C GLN A 157 -7.48 -7.28 -16.56
N CYS A 158 -6.41 -7.63 -15.85
CA CYS A 158 -5.81 -6.80 -14.81
C CYS A 158 -5.03 -5.57 -15.35
N ALA A 159 -4.98 -5.37 -16.67
CA ALA A 159 -4.29 -4.25 -17.33
C ALA A 159 -2.84 -4.05 -16.86
N CYS A 160 -2.15 -5.15 -16.55
CA CYS A 160 -0.78 -5.16 -16.03
C CYS A 160 -0.57 -4.36 -14.73
N LEU A 161 -1.64 -4.12 -13.96
CA LEU A 161 -1.58 -3.42 -12.67
C LEU A 161 -1.33 -4.42 -11.53
N PRO A 162 -0.22 -4.28 -10.76
CA PRO A 162 0.13 -5.24 -9.72
C PRO A 162 -0.98 -5.46 -8.67
N LEU A 163 -1.70 -4.40 -8.29
CA LEU A 163 -2.78 -4.50 -7.30
C LEU A 163 -3.94 -5.35 -7.81
N ALA A 164 -4.40 -5.10 -9.04
CA ALA A 164 -5.44 -5.88 -9.69
C ALA A 164 -5.04 -7.36 -9.82
N ILE A 165 -3.80 -7.60 -10.26
CA ILE A 165 -3.24 -8.94 -10.43
C ILE A 165 -3.26 -9.71 -9.11
N VAL A 166 -2.67 -9.15 -8.05
CA VAL A 166 -2.59 -9.83 -6.74
C VAL A 166 -3.99 -10.10 -6.18
N THR A 167 -4.92 -9.15 -6.36
CA THR A 167 -6.28 -9.26 -5.83
C THR A 167 -7.09 -10.35 -6.53
N LEU A 168 -7.06 -10.39 -7.87
CA LEU A 168 -7.75 -11.43 -8.64
C LEU A 168 -7.06 -12.79 -8.54
N ALA A 169 -5.73 -12.83 -8.49
CA ALA A 169 -5.00 -14.07 -8.25
C ALA A 169 -5.35 -14.66 -6.87
N GLY A 170 -5.52 -13.80 -5.86
CA GLY A 170 -5.97 -14.19 -4.52
C GLY A 170 -7.35 -14.86 -4.54
N SER A 171 -8.34 -14.29 -5.24
CA SER A 171 -9.67 -14.90 -5.36
C SER A 171 -9.65 -16.22 -6.15
N CYS A 172 -8.68 -16.41 -7.04
CA CYS A 172 -8.53 -17.63 -7.82
C CYS A 172 -7.90 -18.81 -7.04
N ARG A 173 -7.32 -18.57 -5.84
CA ARG A 173 -6.66 -19.63 -5.05
C ARG A 173 -7.56 -20.78 -4.64
N VAL A 174 -8.86 -20.50 -4.50
CA VAL A 174 -9.85 -21.51 -4.09
C VAL A 174 -10.32 -22.39 -5.24
N LEU A 175 -9.98 -22.04 -6.49
CA LEU A 175 -10.44 -22.74 -7.69
C LEU A 175 -9.64 -24.02 -7.92
N LYS A 176 -10.33 -25.14 -8.12
CA LYS A 176 -9.69 -26.47 -8.22
C LYS A 176 -9.72 -27.07 -9.62
N GLY A 177 -10.69 -26.68 -10.45
CA GLY A 177 -10.93 -27.33 -11.74
C GLY A 177 -11.18 -26.36 -12.88
N ILE A 178 -10.88 -26.81 -14.11
CA ILE A 178 -11.02 -26.00 -15.34
C ILE A 178 -12.41 -25.37 -15.52
N ARG A 179 -13.48 -26.04 -15.08
CA ARG A 179 -14.85 -25.52 -15.16
C ARG A 179 -15.04 -24.28 -14.28
N GLU A 180 -14.46 -24.30 -13.08
CA GLU A 180 -14.49 -23.17 -12.14
C GLU A 180 -13.71 -21.98 -12.71
N TRP A 181 -12.51 -22.23 -13.26
CA TRP A 181 -11.71 -21.21 -13.94
C TRP A 181 -12.44 -20.57 -15.14
N ARG A 182 -13.12 -21.37 -15.98
CA ARG A 182 -13.92 -20.85 -17.10
C ARG A 182 -15.09 -19.99 -16.60
N ASN A 183 -15.73 -20.41 -15.51
CA ASN A 183 -16.81 -19.64 -14.91
C ASN A 183 -16.29 -18.31 -14.35
N GLU A 184 -15.16 -18.34 -13.64
CA GLU A 184 -14.52 -17.15 -13.08
C GLU A 184 -14.20 -16.12 -14.14
N LEU A 185 -13.56 -16.54 -15.24
CA LEU A 185 -13.27 -15.66 -16.37
C LEU A 185 -14.56 -15.04 -16.95
N LYS A 186 -15.62 -15.83 -17.10
CA LYS A 186 -16.89 -15.36 -17.66
C LYS A 186 -17.55 -14.32 -16.74
N GLU A 187 -17.59 -14.58 -15.43
CA GLU A 187 -18.16 -13.67 -14.45
C GLU A 187 -17.32 -12.39 -14.33
N LEU A 188 -16.00 -12.49 -14.35
CA LEU A 188 -15.09 -11.35 -14.35
C LEU A 188 -15.35 -10.44 -15.56
N ILE A 189 -15.35 -11.00 -16.78
CA ILE A 189 -15.65 -10.25 -18.01
C ILE A 189 -17.00 -9.58 -17.88
N SER A 190 -18.01 -10.24 -17.31
CA SER A 190 -19.33 -9.64 -17.14
C SER A 190 -19.33 -8.45 -16.17
N SER A 191 -18.55 -8.51 -15.09
CA SER A 191 -18.46 -7.45 -14.08
C SER A 191 -17.76 -6.20 -14.57
N THR A 192 -16.81 -6.33 -15.50
CA THR A 192 -15.99 -5.20 -15.98
C THR A 192 -16.50 -4.59 -17.29
N LYS A 193 -17.63 -5.05 -17.82
CA LYS A 193 -18.17 -4.62 -19.14
C LYS A 193 -18.48 -3.13 -19.22
N ASP A 194 -18.97 -2.56 -18.13
CA ASP A 194 -19.46 -1.18 -18.10
C ASP A 194 -18.38 -0.18 -17.61
N ALA A 195 -17.16 -0.66 -17.32
CA ALA A 195 -16.08 0.19 -16.84
C ALA A 195 -15.53 1.09 -17.97
N SER A 196 -15.64 2.41 -17.79
CA SER A 196 -15.28 3.42 -18.79
C SER A 196 -13.79 3.79 -18.83
N ASP A 197 -13.06 3.52 -17.75
CA ASP A 197 -11.63 3.82 -17.61
C ASP A 197 -10.90 2.78 -16.75
N ASP A 198 -9.57 2.88 -16.68
CA ASP A 198 -8.76 1.89 -15.96
C ASP A 198 -8.94 1.95 -14.44
N VAL A 199 -9.32 3.10 -13.87
CA VAL A 199 -9.62 3.21 -12.43
C VAL A 199 -10.92 2.46 -12.11
N SER A 200 -11.93 2.64 -12.94
CA SER A 200 -13.22 1.96 -12.85
C SER A 200 -13.06 0.45 -13.04
N LYS A 201 -12.19 0.01 -13.97
CA LYS A 201 -11.86 -1.42 -14.13
C LYS A 201 -11.23 -2.00 -12.87
N VAL A 202 -10.25 -1.32 -12.27
CA VAL A 202 -9.62 -1.76 -11.01
C VAL A 202 -10.67 -1.83 -9.92
N LEU A 203 -11.54 -0.83 -9.79
CA LEU A 203 -12.59 -0.82 -8.77
C LEU A 203 -13.56 -2.00 -8.94
N GLU A 204 -14.01 -2.28 -10.16
CA GLU A 204 -14.88 -3.44 -10.43
C GLU A 204 -14.15 -4.77 -10.15
N GLN A 205 -12.83 -4.85 -10.39
CA GLN A 205 -12.04 -6.03 -10.03
C GLN A 205 -11.89 -6.22 -8.52
N LEU A 206 -11.69 -5.13 -7.77
CA LEU A 206 -11.66 -5.16 -6.30
C LEU A 206 -13.03 -5.60 -5.75
N LYS A 207 -14.11 -5.04 -6.29
CA LYS A 207 -15.49 -5.40 -5.93
C LYS A 207 -15.81 -6.85 -6.30
N PHE A 208 -15.32 -7.33 -7.43
CA PHE A 208 -15.44 -8.71 -7.84
C PHE A 208 -14.69 -9.64 -6.87
N SER A 209 -13.46 -9.32 -6.47
CA SER A 209 -12.74 -10.10 -5.46
C SER A 209 -13.45 -10.11 -4.11
N TYR A 210 -14.00 -8.97 -3.69
CA TYR A 210 -14.83 -8.86 -2.48
C TYR A 210 -16.08 -9.76 -2.52
N SER A 211 -16.76 -9.86 -3.66
CA SER A 211 -17.92 -10.75 -3.81
C SER A 211 -17.55 -12.24 -3.69
N ARG A 212 -16.28 -12.60 -3.97
CA ARG A 212 -15.73 -13.96 -3.85
C ARG A 212 -15.30 -14.36 -2.44
N LEU A 213 -15.34 -13.45 -1.46
CA LEU A 213 -15.08 -13.81 -0.06
C LEU A 213 -16.05 -14.89 0.45
N GLY A 214 -17.19 -15.11 -0.22
CA GLY A 214 -18.03 -16.31 -0.07
C GLY A 214 -18.80 -16.41 1.25
N ASN A 215 -18.57 -15.49 2.19
CA ASN A 215 -19.24 -15.39 3.48
C ASN A 215 -19.54 -13.92 3.81
N LYS A 216 -20.78 -13.65 4.23
CA LYS A 216 -21.23 -12.32 4.66
C LYS A 216 -20.41 -11.79 5.84
N VAL A 217 -20.04 -12.66 6.78
CA VAL A 217 -19.17 -12.30 7.92
C VAL A 217 -17.81 -11.79 7.43
N LEU A 218 -17.15 -12.49 6.49
CA LEU A 218 -15.86 -12.05 5.94
C LEU A 218 -15.98 -10.71 5.22
N GLN A 219 -17.08 -10.53 4.49
CA GLN A 219 -17.42 -9.29 3.80
C GLN A 219 -17.63 -8.12 4.78
N ASP A 220 -18.32 -8.35 5.88
CA ASP A 220 -18.61 -7.33 6.89
C ASP A 220 -17.36 -7.02 7.72
N CYS A 221 -16.57 -8.02 8.12
CA CYS A 221 -15.26 -7.84 8.75
C CYS A 221 -14.32 -7.00 7.87
N PHE A 222 -14.26 -7.27 6.57
CA PHE A 222 -13.47 -6.46 5.63
C PHE A 222 -13.97 -5.02 5.53
N LEU A 223 -15.30 -4.83 5.44
CA LEU A 223 -15.88 -3.48 5.41
C LEU A 223 -15.64 -2.71 6.71
N TYR A 224 -15.56 -3.39 7.84
CA TYR A 224 -15.28 -2.76 9.13
C TYR A 224 -13.95 -1.99 9.12
N CYS A 225 -12.95 -2.47 8.36
CA CYS A 225 -11.69 -1.77 8.19
C CYS A 225 -11.85 -0.36 7.58
N SER A 226 -12.96 -0.08 6.89
CA SER A 226 -13.25 1.26 6.34
C SER A 226 -13.63 2.31 7.39
N LEU A 227 -13.88 1.90 8.63
CA LEU A 227 -14.16 2.81 9.75
C LEU A 227 -12.88 3.48 10.30
N TYR A 228 -11.70 2.94 9.97
CA TYR A 228 -10.44 3.51 10.39
C TYR A 228 -10.01 4.67 9.48
N PRO A 229 -9.28 5.66 10.02
CA PRO A 229 -8.70 6.72 9.20
C PRO A 229 -7.74 6.17 8.14
N GLU A 230 -7.57 6.93 7.06
CA GLU A 230 -6.61 6.60 6.00
C GLU A 230 -5.18 6.44 6.56
N ASP A 231 -4.47 5.41 6.06
CA ASP A 231 -3.12 4.99 6.46
C ASP A 231 -2.93 4.70 7.97
N HIS A 232 -4.03 4.53 8.71
CA HIS A 232 -3.97 4.14 10.11
C HIS A 232 -3.43 2.71 10.26
N LYS A 233 -2.50 2.53 11.20
CA LYS A 233 -2.04 1.19 11.59
C LYS A 233 -3.08 0.57 12.51
N ILE A 234 -3.94 -0.27 11.95
CA ILE A 234 -4.98 -0.97 12.70
C ILE A 234 -4.33 -2.06 13.57
N PRO A 235 -4.44 -1.99 14.91
CA PRO A 235 -4.00 -3.08 15.78
C PRO A 235 -4.90 -4.31 15.56
N VAL A 236 -4.28 -5.47 15.34
CA VAL A 236 -4.99 -6.71 14.99
C VAL A 236 -5.99 -7.10 16.08
N ASP A 237 -5.54 -7.15 17.33
CA ASP A 237 -6.37 -7.61 18.45
C ASP A 237 -7.53 -6.64 18.70
N GLU A 238 -7.30 -5.34 18.62
CA GLU A 238 -8.35 -4.31 18.75
C GLU A 238 -9.43 -4.46 17.67
N LEU A 239 -9.03 -4.69 16.42
CA LEU A 239 -9.96 -4.92 15.32
C LEU A 239 -10.83 -6.16 15.57
N ILE A 240 -10.23 -7.24 16.06
CA ILE A 240 -10.95 -8.48 16.39
C ILE A 240 -11.91 -8.25 17.56
N GLU A 241 -11.49 -7.53 18.61
CA GLU A 241 -12.35 -7.15 19.73
C GLU A 241 -13.58 -6.37 19.26
N TYR A 242 -13.42 -5.45 18.32
CA TYR A 242 -14.56 -4.75 17.72
C TYR A 242 -15.46 -5.67 16.90
N TRP A 243 -14.90 -6.59 16.12
CA TRP A 243 -15.71 -7.58 15.40
C TRP A 243 -16.53 -8.48 16.33
N ILE A 244 -16.00 -8.79 17.52
CA ILE A 244 -16.72 -9.54 18.55
C ILE A 244 -17.84 -8.67 19.16
N ALA A 245 -17.53 -7.42 19.50
CA ALA A 245 -18.49 -6.49 20.10
C ALA A 245 -19.67 -6.15 19.17
N GLU A 246 -19.42 -6.10 17.86
CA GLU A 246 -20.42 -5.87 16.82
C GLU A 246 -21.12 -7.16 16.36
N GLU A 247 -20.91 -8.27 17.09
CA GLU A 247 -21.54 -9.57 16.81
C GLU A 247 -21.28 -10.08 15.38
N LEU A 248 -20.12 -9.75 14.78
CA LEU A 248 -19.67 -10.31 13.51
C LEU A 248 -19.05 -11.71 13.72
N ILE A 249 -18.41 -11.92 14.86
CA ILE A 249 -17.85 -13.23 15.28
C ILE A 249 -18.67 -13.76 16.45
N THR A 250 -19.70 -14.54 16.15
CA THR A 250 -20.64 -15.11 17.13
C THR A 250 -20.47 -16.63 17.27
N ASP A 251 -21.25 -17.21 18.20
CA ASP A 251 -21.49 -18.65 18.31
C ASP A 251 -20.25 -19.50 18.62
N MET A 252 -19.38 -19.01 19.51
CA MET A 252 -18.20 -19.73 20.00
C MET A 252 -18.28 -19.92 21.53
N ASP A 253 -17.67 -20.99 22.04
CA ASP A 253 -17.78 -21.39 23.45
C ASP A 253 -17.03 -20.46 24.44
N SER A 254 -16.19 -19.55 23.95
CA SER A 254 -15.42 -18.59 24.76
C SER A 254 -14.91 -17.40 23.94
N VAL A 255 -14.52 -16.33 24.64
CA VAL A 255 -13.85 -15.16 24.03
C VAL A 255 -12.53 -15.54 23.37
N GLU A 256 -11.76 -16.46 23.97
CA GLU A 256 -10.51 -16.97 23.39
C GLU A 256 -10.76 -17.62 22.01
N ALA A 257 -11.83 -18.42 21.91
CA ALA A 257 -12.20 -19.04 20.64
C ALA A 257 -12.68 -18.02 19.59
N GLN A 258 -13.30 -16.91 20.01
CA GLN A 258 -13.66 -15.80 19.11
C GLN A 258 -12.42 -15.06 18.61
N MET A 259 -11.42 -14.83 19.49
CA MET A 259 -10.14 -14.22 19.12
C MET A 259 -9.39 -15.10 18.11
N ASP A 260 -9.28 -16.40 18.37
CA ASP A 260 -8.68 -17.36 17.44
C ASP A 260 -9.37 -17.35 16.08
N LYS A 261 -10.71 -17.27 16.08
CA LYS A 261 -11.49 -17.15 14.85
C LYS A 261 -11.20 -15.85 14.09
N GLY A 262 -11.08 -14.73 14.80
CA GLY A 262 -10.71 -13.44 14.23
C GLY A 262 -9.32 -13.46 13.58
N HIS A 263 -8.33 -14.05 14.25
CA HIS A 263 -7.00 -14.27 13.67
C HIS A 263 -7.07 -15.16 12.42
N ALA A 264 -7.86 -16.23 12.44
CA ALA A 264 -8.03 -17.10 11.28
C ALA A 264 -8.72 -16.40 10.08
N ILE A 265 -9.55 -15.39 10.34
CA ILE A 265 -10.17 -14.55 9.29
C ILE A 265 -9.13 -13.63 8.63
N LEU A 266 -8.21 -13.06 9.42
CA LEU A 266 -7.16 -12.15 8.93
C LEU A 266 -6.04 -12.87 8.15
N GLY A 267 -5.81 -14.15 8.44
CA GLY A 267 -4.83 -14.99 7.73
C GLY A 267 -3.44 -14.96 8.33
#